data_AF-A0AAN9J452-F1
#
_entry.id   AF-A0AAN9J452-F1
#
_cell.length_a   1.000
_cell.length_b   1.000
_cell.length_c   1.000
_cell.angle_alpha   90.00
_cell.angle_beta   90.00
_cell.angle_gamma   90.00
#
_symmetry.space_group_name_H-M   'P 1'
#
loop_
_entity.id
_entity.type
_entity.pdbx_description
1 polymer ?
#
loop_
_entity_poly.entity_id
_entity_poly.type
_entity_poly.pdbx_seq_one_letter_code
_entity_poly.pdbx_strand_id
1 'polypeptide(L)'
;MRRSITWPRGGLHVRGRKKRAKLCLAKNSNNAMKPSLQKKLRDLQKSVPGSQGIMDTNTLFQSIEKYILLLEAKVMILRCVSDLYGV
;
A
#
# COMPACT_ATOMS: atom_id res chain seq x y z
N MET A 1 14.40 29.34 68.31
CA MET A 1 13.11 29.88 67.80
C MET A 1 13.06 29.76 66.28
N ARG A 2 11.87 29.56 65.72
CA ARG A 2 11.59 29.01 64.38
C ARG A 2 11.67 30.05 63.24
N ARG A 3 12.18 29.56 62.10
CA ARG A 3 12.03 29.92 60.68
C ARG A 3 11.15 31.12 60.30
N SER A 4 11.58 31.85 59.28
CA SER A 4 10.66 32.28 58.21
C SER A 4 11.38 32.33 56.86
N ILE A 5 10.97 31.41 55.99
CA ILE A 5 11.33 31.29 54.59
C ILE A 5 10.54 32.36 53.83
N THR A 6 11.23 33.31 53.22
CA THR A 6 10.61 34.32 52.36
C THR A 6 10.29 33.70 50.99
N TRP A 7 9.00 33.44 50.77
CA TRP A 7 8.45 33.17 49.44
C TRP A 7 8.12 34.49 48.74
N PRO A 8 8.52 34.71 47.47
CA PRO A 8 7.93 35.76 46.67
C PRO A 8 6.50 35.35 46.29
N ARG A 9 5.52 36.03 46.88
CA ARG A 9 4.16 36.14 46.34
C ARG A 9 4.20 37.19 45.21
N GLY A 10 3.95 36.77 43.99
CA GLY A 10 3.79 37.70 42.86
C GLY A 10 3.63 36.93 41.57
N GLY A 11 2.37 36.65 41.20
CA GLY A 11 2.01 35.63 40.23
C GLY A 11 2.33 35.98 38.78
N LEU A 12 2.61 34.92 38.03
CA LEU A 12 2.23 34.81 36.62
C LEU A 12 1.54 33.45 36.47
N HIS A 13 0.22 33.48 36.63
CA HIS A 13 -0.67 32.41 36.18
C HIS A 13 -0.58 32.33 34.65
N VAL A 14 0.45 31.66 34.12
CA VAL A 14 0.43 31.23 32.72
C VAL A 14 -0.44 30.00 32.68
N ARG A 15 -1.74 30.28 32.54
CA ARG A 15 -2.85 29.35 32.29
C ARG A 15 -2.36 28.15 31.48
N GLY A 16 -2.16 27.03 32.17
CA GLY A 16 -1.75 25.77 31.55
C GLY A 16 -2.67 25.46 30.39
N ARG A 17 -2.18 25.64 29.16
CA ARG A 17 -2.91 25.28 27.95
C ARG A 17 -3.02 23.76 27.98
N LYS A 18 -4.17 23.23 28.40
CA LYS A 18 -4.46 21.79 28.31
C LYS A 18 -4.12 21.34 26.89
N LYS A 19 -3.04 20.56 26.74
CA LYS A 19 -2.73 19.88 25.47
C LYS A 19 -3.89 18.93 25.22
N ARG A 20 -4.87 19.35 24.42
CA ARG A 20 -5.90 18.46 23.91
C ARG A 20 -5.15 17.39 23.12
N ALA A 21 -5.23 16.14 23.57
CA ALA A 21 -4.76 15.02 22.77
C ALA A 21 -5.47 15.13 21.42
N LYS A 22 -4.70 15.29 20.34
CA LYS A 22 -5.24 15.12 18.99
C LYS A 22 -5.58 13.64 18.89
N LEU A 23 -6.84 13.31 19.14
CA LEU A 23 -7.41 12.04 18.73
C LEU A 23 -7.28 12.03 17.20
N CYS A 24 -6.27 11.31 16.71
CA CYS A 24 -6.21 10.93 15.31
C CYS A 24 -7.48 10.12 15.06
N LEU A 25 -8.49 10.77 14.49
CA LEU A 25 -9.64 10.09 13.92
C LEU A 25 -9.06 9.08 12.94
N ALA A 26 -9.09 7.81 13.33
CA ALA A 26 -8.87 6.70 12.42
C ALA A 26 -9.98 6.81 11.38
N LYS A 27 -9.68 7.53 10.30
CA LYS A 27 -10.56 7.65 9.14
C LYS A 27 -10.78 6.21 8.68
N ASN A 28 -11.99 5.71 8.92
CA ASN A 28 -12.44 4.39 8.47
C ASN A 28 -12.16 4.30 6.97
N SER A 29 -11.01 3.71 6.69
CA SER A 29 -10.47 3.52 5.36
C SER A 29 -10.98 2.18 4.87
N ASN A 30 -12.29 2.05 4.76
CA ASN A 30 -12.90 0.85 4.18
C ASN A 30 -12.59 0.74 2.67
N ASN A 31 -12.12 1.83 2.04
CA ASN A 31 -11.84 1.89 0.60
C ASN A 31 -10.38 2.21 0.24
N ALA A 32 -9.48 2.52 1.18
CA ALA A 32 -8.07 2.66 0.80
C ALA A 32 -7.44 1.26 0.73
N MET A 33 -7.27 0.81 -0.51
CA MET A 33 -6.52 -0.39 -0.81
C MET A 33 -5.18 -0.35 -0.09
N LYS A 34 -4.87 -1.40 0.69
CA LYS A 34 -3.63 -1.47 1.47
C LYS A 34 -2.44 -1.14 0.56
N PRO A 35 -1.49 -0.28 0.98
CA PRO A 35 -0.38 0.16 0.14
C PRO A 35 0.48 -1.02 -0.38
N SER A 36 0.52 -2.13 0.37
CA SER A 36 1.15 -3.38 -0.06
C SER A 36 0.46 -4.04 -1.25
N LEU A 37 -0.87 -4.01 -1.31
CA LEU A 37 -1.66 -4.58 -2.40
C LEU A 37 -1.52 -3.71 -3.66
N GLN A 38 -1.48 -2.38 -3.50
CA GLN A 38 -1.20 -1.46 -4.61
C GLN A 38 0.18 -1.69 -5.21
N LYS A 39 1.19 -1.92 -4.38
CA LYS A 39 2.54 -2.26 -4.86
C LYS A 39 2.52 -3.55 -5.69
N LYS A 40 1.89 -4.62 -5.17
CA LYS A 40 1.78 -5.89 -5.89
C LYS A 40 1.04 -5.76 -7.23
N LEU A 41 -0.05 -4.99 -7.29
CA LEU A 41 -0.75 -4.77 -8.56
C LEU A 41 0.10 -3.98 -9.57
N ARG A 42 0.84 -2.96 -9.12
CA ARG A 42 1.77 -2.25 -10.01
C ARG A 42 2.89 -3.14 -10.52
N ASP A 43 3.41 -4.02 -9.67
CA ASP A 43 4.45 -4.97 -10.09
C ASP A 43 3.89 -6.00 -11.08
N LEU A 44 2.65 -6.47 -10.86
CA LEU A 44 1.94 -7.35 -11.80
C LEU A 44 1.69 -6.68 -13.15
N GLN A 45 1.26 -5.42 -13.15
CA GLN A 45 1.08 -4.63 -14.36
C GLN A 45 2.39 -4.53 -15.17
N LYS A 46 3.54 -4.32 -14.52
CA LYS A 46 4.82 -4.28 -15.24
C LYS A 46 5.21 -5.60 -15.91
N SER A 47 4.74 -6.74 -15.38
CA SER A 47 5.02 -8.05 -15.97
C SER A 47 4.17 -8.38 -17.19
N VAL A 48 3.03 -7.71 -17.38
CA VAL A 48 2.13 -7.99 -18.51
C VAL A 48 2.40 -6.98 -19.63
N PRO A 49 2.91 -7.44 -20.78
CA PRO A 49 3.20 -6.56 -21.91
C PRO A 49 1.92 -5.86 -22.40
N GLY A 50 2.02 -4.56 -22.68
CA GLY A 50 0.91 -3.75 -23.17
C GLY A 50 -0.07 -3.26 -22.10
N SER A 51 0.12 -3.60 -20.83
CA SER A 51 -0.74 -3.13 -19.74
C SER A 51 -0.27 -1.81 -19.10
N GLN A 52 0.77 -1.17 -19.63
CA GLN A 52 1.37 0.06 -19.09
C GLN A 52 0.42 1.26 -19.31
N GLY A 53 -0.31 1.69 -18.29
CA GLY A 53 -1.28 2.79 -18.39
C GLY A 53 -2.26 2.86 -17.22
N ILE A 54 -3.17 3.83 -17.24
CA ILE A 54 -4.29 3.89 -16.30
C ILE A 54 -5.33 2.87 -16.81
N MET A 55 -5.18 1.61 -16.41
CA MET A 55 -6.16 0.56 -16.69
C MET A 55 -6.97 0.28 -15.42
N ASP A 56 -8.28 0.14 -15.57
CA ASP A 56 -9.15 -0.31 -14.50
C ASP A 56 -8.72 -1.72 -14.06
N THR A 57 -8.77 -2.01 -12.75
CA THR A 57 -8.32 -3.29 -12.20
C THR A 57 -9.00 -4.49 -12.85
N ASN A 58 -10.29 -4.35 -13.22
CA ASN A 58 -11.04 -5.41 -13.90
C ASN A 58 -10.46 -5.70 -15.29
N THR A 59 -10.10 -4.66 -16.05
CA THR A 59 -9.47 -4.82 -17.37
C THR A 59 -8.06 -5.39 -17.25
N LEU A 60 -7.34 -5.04 -16.18
CA LEU A 60 -6.03 -5.62 -15.86
C LEU A 60 -6.15 -7.13 -15.64
N PHE A 61 -7.08 -7.59 -14.80
CA PHE A 61 -7.28 -9.02 -14.55
C PHE A 61 -7.67 -9.80 -15.81
N GLN A 62 -8.54 -9.25 -16.66
CA GLN A 62 -8.87 -9.87 -17.96
C GLN A 62 -7.66 -9.94 -18.89
N SER A 63 -6.81 -8.91 -18.89
CA SER A 63 -5.58 -8.92 -19.70
C SER A 63 -4.59 -9.97 -19.20
N ILE A 64 -4.48 -10.14 -17.88
CA ILE A 64 -3.65 -11.17 -17.24
C ILE A 64 -4.14 -12.57 -17.62
N GLU A 65 -5.45 -12.81 -17.52
CA GLU A 65 -6.06 -14.09 -17.88
C GLU A 65 -5.71 -14.47 -19.34
N LYS A 66 -5.94 -13.55 -20.27
CA LYS A 66 -5.58 -13.75 -21.69
C LYS A 66 -4.09 -14.00 -21.88
N TYR A 67 -3.24 -13.31 -21.12
CA TYR A 67 -1.79 -13.46 -21.21
C TYR A 67 -1.32 -14.83 -20.68
N ILE A 68 -1.91 -15.32 -19.59
CA ILE A 68 -1.64 -16.66 -19.04
C ILE A 68 -2.00 -17.74 -20.08
N LEU A 69 -3.21 -17.67 -20.65
CA LEU A 69 -3.64 -18.64 -21.68
C LEU A 69 -2.71 -18.64 -22.90
N LEU A 70 -2.26 -17.45 -23.32
CA LEU A 70 -1.31 -17.33 -24.43
C LEU A 70 0.06 -17.94 -24.09
N LEU A 71 0.55 -17.75 -22.87
CA LEU A 71 1.79 -18.36 -22.41
C LEU A 71 1.67 -19.89 -22.35
N GLU A 72 0.56 -20.41 -21.83
CA GLU A 72 0.30 -21.85 -21.79
C GLU A 72 0.29 -22.46 -23.20
N ALA A 73 -0.39 -21.83 -24.15
CA ALA A 73 -0.42 -22.27 -25.54
C ALA A 73 0.99 -22.28 -26.15
N LYS A 74 1.79 -21.23 -25.91
CA LYS A 74 3.19 -21.18 -26.38
C LYS A 74 4.05 -22.27 -25.77
N VAL A 75 3.95 -22.51 -24.47
CA VAL A 75 4.68 -23.58 -23.77
C VAL A 75 4.25 -24.94 -24.31
N MET A 76 2.96 -25.15 -24.56
CA MET A 76 2.45 -26.39 -25.15
C MET A 76 3.05 -26.63 -26.53
N ILE A 77 3.05 -25.62 -27.42
CA ILE A 77 3.66 -25.73 -28.74
C ILE A 77 5.16 -26.05 -28.62
N LEU A 78 5.88 -25.35 -27.74
CA LEU A 78 7.30 -25.60 -27.52
C LEU A 78 7.57 -27.02 -27.00
N ARG A 79 6.70 -27.55 -26.12
CA ARG A 79 6.77 -28.94 -25.68
C ARG A 79 6.57 -29.90 -26.83
N CYS A 80 5.52 -29.72 -27.64
CA CYS A 80 5.28 -30.56 -28.82
C CYS A 80 6.49 -30.54 -29.77
N VAL A 81 7.11 -29.38 -29.97
CA VAL A 81 8.33 -29.25 -30.78
C VAL A 81 9.49 -29.99 -30.11
N SER A 82 9.74 -29.81 -28.81
CA SER A 82 10.79 -30.54 -28.08
C SER A 82 10.61 -32.05 -28.20
N ASP A 83 9.38 -32.54 -28.03
CA ASP A 83 9.02 -33.95 -28.14
C ASP A 83 9.27 -34.50 -29.55
N LEU A 84 9.00 -33.69 -30.59
CA LEU A 84 9.23 -34.06 -31.99
C LEU A 84 10.72 -34.09 -32.36
N TYR A 85 11.51 -33.15 -31.84
CA TYR A 85 12.94 -33.01 -32.17
C TYR A 85 13.87 -33.70 -31.16
N GLY A 86 13.34 -34.30 -30.09
CA GLY A 86 14.06 -35.17 -29.17
C GLY A 86 15.12 -34.47 -28.31
N VAL A 87 14.95 -33.17 -28.04
CA VAL A 87 15.79 -32.42 -27.07
C VAL A 87 15.24 -32.59 -25.67
#